data_AF-A0A398A2I8-F1
#
_entry.id   AF-A0A398A2I8-F1
#
_cell.length_a   1.000
_cell.length_b   1.000
_cell.length_c   1.000
_cell.angle_alpha   90.00
_cell.angle_beta   90.00
_cell.angle_gamma   90.00
#
_symmetry.space_group_name_H-M   'P 1'
#
loop_
_entity.id
_entity.type
_entity.pdbx_description
1 polymer ?
#
loop_
_entity_poly.entity_id
_entity_poly.type
_entity_poly.pdbx_seq_one_letter_code
_entity_poly.pdbx_strand_id
1 'polypeptide(L)'
;MKKISDLPVNLVEEILSKVPLKYMRAVRLTCKEWDTLSKSRSFSKMHIDKISAGESMMVVVLMRYNLYLMNVVLVVNEDPLIECKGQLSCLDKQNYKISHVFHCDGLLLCVLKDDYTKVIVWNPYWGQTRLIECRYSVGPNRWFWFSYALGYEDKGGSSCRAYKFLRFIDQFVGYEDNFIWYEIYDFESSSWKTLDVITPHWRINLYERGVSLKGNTYWLASPRNTYEGLDNHIICFDFTSESFGPLLRLPFDAGDDATVTLSCVREEKLAVLFTHYELEGPLEFEIWISTKIEAEKVSWSKFLRVVDAEFEPLISYDCFFIDEEKKVAMSFEDAYPTKFNIVGEAGYFKKLELGERLGRDIKWMQHACSYVRSLADIKQPAAAGGKRKQQSELEKQRYDQNMARLAALKKLSRAWQFERGRPTGE
;
A
#
# COMPACT_ATOMS: atom_id res chain seq x y z
N MET A 1 46.08 13.22 7.47
CA MET A 1 44.83 13.56 6.74
C MET A 1 43.67 13.23 7.66
N LYS A 2 42.76 14.19 7.90
CA LYS A 2 41.49 13.90 8.56
C LYS A 2 40.59 13.15 7.58
N LYS A 3 40.09 11.99 7.98
CA LYS A 3 39.10 11.20 7.24
C LYS A 3 37.70 11.61 7.70
N ILE A 4 36.67 11.33 6.88
CA ILE A 4 35.28 11.55 7.32
C ILE A 4 34.95 10.73 8.58
N SER A 5 35.59 9.59 8.80
CA SER A 5 35.46 8.80 10.03
C SER A 5 36.04 9.50 11.27
N ASP A 6 36.78 10.60 11.12
CA ASP A 6 37.25 11.44 12.23
C ASP A 6 36.22 12.53 12.62
N LEU A 7 35.08 12.61 11.91
CA LEU A 7 33.98 13.50 12.26
C LEU A 7 33.16 12.93 13.43
N PRO A 8 32.61 13.79 14.29
CA PRO A 8 31.59 13.41 15.26
C PRO A 8 30.46 12.59 14.63
N VAL A 9 30.03 11.54 15.36
CA VAL A 9 29.02 10.57 14.90
C VAL A 9 27.76 11.26 14.36
N ASN A 10 27.24 12.26 15.08
CA ASN A 10 26.07 13.06 14.68
C ASN A 10 26.25 13.76 13.32
N LEU A 11 27.45 14.26 13.00
CA LEU A 11 27.73 14.89 11.71
C LEU A 11 27.82 13.85 10.58
N VAL A 12 28.39 12.68 10.85
CA VAL A 12 28.39 11.57 9.89
C VAL A 12 26.97 11.08 9.64
N GLU A 13 26.16 10.94 10.69
CA GLU A 13 24.73 10.63 10.57
C GLU A 13 24.02 11.70 9.72
N GLU A 14 24.26 12.98 9.93
CA GLU A 14 23.64 14.01 9.10
C GLU A 14 24.06 13.91 7.62
N ILE A 15 25.33 13.62 7.34
CA ILE A 15 25.84 13.45 5.97
C ILE A 15 25.19 12.23 5.30
N LEU A 16 25.20 11.07 5.96
CA LEU A 16 24.58 9.85 5.45
C LEU A 16 23.08 10.03 5.23
N SER A 17 22.43 10.89 6.01
CA SER A 17 21.00 11.19 5.87
C SER A 17 20.64 11.83 4.52
N LYS A 18 21.57 12.62 3.96
CA LYS A 18 21.40 13.34 2.70
C LYS A 18 21.76 12.50 1.46
N VAL A 19 22.32 11.30 1.64
CA VAL A 19 22.70 10.42 0.53
C VAL A 19 21.44 9.83 -0.13
N PRO A 20 21.30 9.90 -1.47
CA PRO A 20 20.22 9.24 -2.19
C PRO A 20 20.19 7.72 -1.98
N LEU A 21 19.00 7.12 -1.84
CA LEU A 21 18.84 5.69 -1.54
C LEU A 21 19.59 4.77 -2.51
N LYS A 22 19.63 5.11 -3.80
CA LYS A 22 20.36 4.33 -4.82
C LYS A 22 21.86 4.18 -4.54
N TYR A 23 22.47 5.11 -3.78
CA TYR A 23 23.87 5.07 -3.40
C TYR A 23 24.09 4.51 -1.99
N MET A 24 23.05 4.34 -1.18
CA MET A 24 23.17 3.86 0.20
C MET A 24 23.85 2.50 0.29
N ARG A 25 23.57 1.61 -0.68
CA ARG A 25 24.27 0.32 -0.76
C ARG A 25 25.78 0.49 -0.96
N ALA A 26 26.19 1.36 -1.89
CA ALA A 26 27.60 1.64 -2.14
C ALA A 26 28.28 2.26 -0.91
N VAL A 27 27.59 3.20 -0.26
CA VAL A 27 28.04 3.85 0.99
C VAL A 27 28.23 2.84 2.12
N ARG A 28 27.35 1.86 2.29
CA ARG A 28 27.56 0.78 3.27
C ARG A 28 28.75 -0.11 2.94
N LEU A 29 29.05 -0.26 1.65
CA LEU A 29 30.19 -1.06 1.19
C LEU A 29 31.54 -0.33 1.32
N THR A 30 31.56 0.99 1.59
CA THR A 30 32.84 1.72 1.74
C THR A 30 33.52 1.44 3.08
N CYS A 31 32.77 1.35 4.18
CA CYS A 31 33.35 1.16 5.52
C CYS A 31 32.37 0.48 6.49
N LYS A 32 32.90 -0.40 7.37
CA LYS A 32 32.13 -1.09 8.42
C LYS A 32 31.49 -0.13 9.43
N GLU A 33 32.16 0.99 9.73
CA GLU A 33 31.61 2.00 10.66
C GLU A 33 30.36 2.64 10.07
N TRP A 34 30.37 2.99 8.78
CA TRP A 34 29.21 3.59 8.11
C TRP A 34 28.08 2.58 7.91
N ASP A 35 28.42 1.31 7.62
CA ASP A 35 27.43 0.23 7.61
C ASP A 35 26.74 0.10 8.98
N THR A 36 27.53 0.06 10.06
CA THR A 36 27.03 -0.02 11.44
C THR A 36 26.19 1.20 11.80
N LEU A 37 26.66 2.40 11.47
CA LEU A 37 25.98 3.67 11.73
C LEU A 37 24.64 3.74 10.98
N SER A 38 24.62 3.34 9.71
CA SER A 38 23.39 3.35 8.90
C SER A 38 22.32 2.37 9.39
N LYS A 39 22.72 1.42 10.24
CA LYS A 39 21.87 0.42 10.90
C LYS A 39 21.55 0.80 12.34
N SER A 40 22.13 1.88 12.86
CA SER A 40 21.93 2.29 14.25
C SER A 40 20.49 2.80 14.43
N ARG A 41 19.95 2.55 15.63
CA ARG A 41 18.63 3.07 16.00
C ARG A 41 18.61 4.59 16.08
N SER A 42 19.72 5.23 16.45
CA SER A 42 19.87 6.69 16.49
C SER A 42 19.71 7.30 15.10
N PHE A 43 20.37 6.72 14.09
CA PHE A 43 20.30 7.17 12.71
C PHE A 43 18.88 7.07 12.14
N SER A 44 18.20 5.94 12.38
CA SER A 44 16.81 5.76 11.95
C SER A 44 15.87 6.69 12.68
N LYS A 45 16.05 6.88 13.98
CA LYS A 45 15.24 7.81 14.76
C LYS A 45 15.42 9.25 14.26
N MET A 46 16.64 9.70 13.98
CA MET A 46 16.89 11.03 13.43
C MET A 46 16.17 11.27 12.09
N HIS A 47 16.08 10.24 11.25
CA HIS A 47 15.31 10.32 10.01
C HIS A 47 13.80 10.40 10.24
N ILE A 48 13.27 9.57 11.14
CA ILE A 48 11.87 9.60 11.55
C ILE A 48 11.55 10.95 12.20
N ASP A 49 12.45 11.50 13.01
CA ASP A 49 12.33 12.81 13.66
C ASP A 49 12.32 13.95 12.63
N LYS A 50 13.09 13.88 11.54
CA LYS A 50 13.01 14.86 10.42
C LYS A 50 11.72 14.74 9.59
N ILE A 51 11.22 13.52 9.39
CA ILE A 51 9.92 13.29 8.72
C ILE A 51 8.78 13.78 9.62
N SER A 52 8.87 13.53 10.93
CA SER A 52 7.88 13.95 11.92
C SER A 52 7.97 15.44 12.26
N ALA A 53 9.10 16.11 12.04
CA ALA A 53 9.21 17.58 12.08
C ALA A 53 8.53 18.28 10.88
N GLY A 54 7.86 17.52 10.00
CA GLY A 54 7.08 18.06 8.88
C GLY A 54 7.91 18.68 7.77
N GLU A 55 9.24 18.62 7.80
CA GLU A 55 10.11 19.28 6.83
C GLU A 55 10.03 18.63 5.44
N SER A 56 9.80 17.32 5.36
CA SER A 56 9.68 16.61 4.08
C SER A 56 8.97 15.25 4.21
N MET A 57 8.18 14.88 3.20
CA MET A 57 7.53 13.58 3.07
C MET A 57 8.13 12.79 1.91
N MET A 58 8.56 11.55 2.18
CA MET A 58 8.96 10.63 1.13
C MET A 58 7.76 9.84 0.62
N VAL A 59 7.61 9.78 -0.70
CA VAL A 59 6.51 9.09 -1.37
C VAL A 59 7.09 8.12 -2.39
N VAL A 60 6.64 6.87 -2.35
CA VAL A 60 6.90 5.89 -3.41
C VAL A 60 5.75 5.96 -4.40
N VAL A 61 6.09 6.16 -5.67
CA VAL A 61 5.13 6.36 -6.76
C VAL A 61 5.33 5.29 -7.82
N LEU A 62 4.27 4.61 -8.22
CA LEU A 62 4.24 3.65 -9.32
C LEU A 62 3.81 4.36 -10.61
N MET A 63 4.74 4.50 -11.56
CA MET A 63 4.49 5.12 -12.87
C MET A 63 5.01 4.21 -13.98
N ARG A 64 4.19 3.94 -15.00
CA ARG A 64 4.56 3.06 -16.13
C ARG A 64 5.18 1.73 -15.68
N TYR A 65 4.62 1.12 -14.65
CA TYR A 65 5.11 -0.13 -14.06
C TYR A 65 6.50 -0.08 -13.40
N ASN A 66 6.99 1.12 -13.10
CA ASN A 66 8.25 1.36 -12.40
C ASN A 66 8.02 2.17 -11.13
N LEU A 67 8.82 1.89 -10.09
CA LEU A 67 8.74 2.62 -8.83
C LEU A 67 9.71 3.80 -8.83
N TYR A 68 9.26 4.93 -8.32
CA TYR A 68 10.03 6.15 -8.15
C TYR A 68 9.94 6.62 -6.71
N LEU A 69 11.04 7.18 -6.20
CA LEU A 69 11.03 7.86 -4.92
C LEU A 69 10.94 9.36 -5.15
N MET A 70 9.90 9.96 -4.61
CA MET A 70 9.69 11.40 -4.59
C MET A 70 9.83 11.93 -3.17
N ASN A 71 10.26 13.18 -3.07
CA ASN A 71 10.33 13.92 -1.82
C ASN A 71 9.48 15.17 -1.97
N VAL A 72 8.44 15.29 -1.16
CA VAL A 72 7.56 16.46 -1.09
C VAL A 72 8.03 17.31 0.07
N VAL A 73 8.55 18.49 -0.22
CA VAL A 73 9.03 19.46 0.77
C VAL A 73 8.00 20.56 0.87
N LEU A 74 7.41 20.70 2.06
CA LEU A 74 6.51 21.80 2.36
C LEU A 74 7.31 22.83 3.14
N VAL A 75 7.51 24.03 2.62
CA VAL A 75 8.22 25.11 3.33
C VAL A 75 7.21 26.16 3.77
N VAL A 76 7.31 26.62 5.01
CA VAL A 76 6.43 27.68 5.53
C VAL A 76 6.75 28.99 4.81
N ASN A 77 5.74 29.63 4.22
CA ASN A 77 5.84 30.89 3.46
C ASN A 77 6.62 30.82 2.13
N GLU A 78 6.91 29.62 1.61
CA GLU A 78 7.48 29.45 0.27
C GLU A 78 6.61 28.50 -0.58
N ASP A 79 6.99 28.34 -1.85
CA ASP A 79 6.33 27.38 -2.72
C ASP A 79 6.77 25.95 -2.38
N PRO A 80 5.81 25.03 -2.19
CA PRO A 80 6.12 23.63 -1.93
C PRO A 80 6.85 23.03 -3.14
N LEU A 81 7.78 22.13 -2.87
CA LEU A 81 8.67 21.56 -3.88
C LEU A 81 8.52 20.03 -3.94
N ILE A 82 8.50 19.49 -5.15
CA ILE A 82 8.56 18.04 -5.37
C ILE A 82 9.88 17.71 -6.05
N GLU A 83 10.69 16.91 -5.36
CA GLU A 83 11.95 16.42 -5.88
C GLU A 83 11.85 14.93 -6.20
N CYS A 84 11.97 14.57 -7.49
CA CYS A 84 12.20 13.18 -7.87
C CYS A 84 13.63 12.78 -7.47
N LYS A 85 13.77 11.93 -6.47
CA LYS A 85 15.07 11.37 -6.05
C LYS A 85 15.58 10.32 -7.05
N GLY A 86 14.69 9.77 -7.88
CA GLY A 86 15.00 8.91 -9.01
C GLY A 86 14.14 7.64 -9.03
N GLN A 87 14.31 6.86 -10.10
CA GLN A 87 13.72 5.54 -10.22
C GLN A 87 14.35 4.61 -9.17
N LEU A 88 13.50 3.90 -8.44
CA LEU A 88 13.93 2.79 -7.62
C LEU A 88 14.16 1.60 -8.56
N SER A 89 15.42 1.23 -8.78
CA SER A 89 15.79 0.05 -9.56
C SER A 89 15.97 -1.16 -8.65
N CYS A 90 15.12 -2.17 -8.81
CA CYS A 90 15.28 -3.48 -8.19
C CYS A 90 16.33 -4.29 -8.96
N LEU A 91 17.60 -4.25 -8.52
CA LEU A 91 18.77 -5.01 -9.02
C LEU A 91 19.10 -4.95 -10.52
N ASP A 92 20.40 -4.95 -10.80
CA ASP A 92 20.98 -5.21 -12.11
C ASP A 92 20.54 -6.60 -12.63
N LYS A 93 19.99 -6.62 -13.86
CA LYS A 93 19.83 -7.74 -14.83
C LYS A 93 18.41 -8.18 -15.21
N GLN A 94 17.33 -7.85 -14.47
CA GLN A 94 15.96 -8.20 -14.89
C GLN A 94 15.01 -7.00 -14.82
N ASN A 95 14.48 -6.59 -15.98
CA ASN A 95 13.50 -5.50 -16.11
C ASN A 95 12.09 -5.98 -15.72
N TYR A 96 11.87 -6.24 -14.43
CA TYR A 96 10.53 -6.56 -13.92
C TYR A 96 9.61 -5.34 -14.03
N LYS A 97 8.38 -5.56 -14.52
CA LYS A 97 7.30 -4.57 -14.53
C LYS A 97 6.37 -4.81 -13.36
N ILE A 98 6.12 -3.77 -12.57
CA ILE A 98 5.29 -3.83 -11.36
C ILE A 98 3.89 -3.32 -11.68
N SER A 99 2.84 -4.10 -11.39
CA SER A 99 1.44 -3.70 -11.58
C SER A 99 0.85 -3.03 -10.35
N HIS A 100 1.19 -3.50 -9.15
CA HIS A 100 0.70 -2.97 -7.89
C HIS A 100 1.81 -2.97 -6.84
N VAL A 101 1.73 -2.04 -5.89
CA VAL A 101 2.65 -1.95 -4.76
C VAL A 101 1.87 -1.73 -3.46
N PHE A 102 2.24 -2.44 -2.41
CA PHE A 102 1.66 -2.31 -1.07
C PHE A 102 2.79 -2.00 -0.08
N HIS A 103 2.58 -1.03 0.79
CA HIS A 103 3.58 -0.57 1.76
C HIS A 103 3.20 -0.95 3.18
N CYS A 104 4.18 -1.39 3.95
CA CYS A 104 4.09 -1.54 5.41
C CYS A 104 5.46 -1.31 6.03
N ASP A 105 5.57 -0.30 6.90
CA ASP A 105 6.74 -0.07 7.75
C ASP A 105 8.06 -0.11 6.95
N GLY A 106 8.04 0.57 5.79
CA GLY A 106 9.14 0.72 4.85
C GLY A 106 9.52 -0.50 4.01
N LEU A 107 8.79 -1.62 4.11
CA LEU A 107 8.82 -2.67 3.09
C LEU A 107 7.77 -2.44 2.03
N LEU A 108 8.09 -2.86 0.80
CA LEU A 108 7.21 -2.83 -0.36
C LEU A 108 6.93 -4.26 -0.83
N LEU A 109 5.66 -4.62 -0.97
CA LEU A 109 5.22 -5.82 -1.68
C LEU A 109 4.81 -5.41 -3.10
N CYS A 110 5.56 -5.88 -4.10
CA CYS A 110 5.38 -5.55 -5.50
C CYS A 110 4.78 -6.75 -6.25
N VAL A 111 3.62 -6.54 -6.87
CA VAL A 111 2.97 -7.51 -7.75
C VAL A 111 3.49 -7.31 -9.17
N LEU A 112 3.83 -8.40 -9.85
CA LEU A 112 4.38 -8.33 -11.20
C LEU A 112 3.27 -8.29 -12.25
N LYS A 113 3.46 -7.45 -13.27
CA LYS A 113 2.52 -7.31 -14.40
C LYS A 113 2.52 -8.53 -15.31
N ASP A 114 3.71 -9.02 -15.63
CA ASP A 114 3.92 -10.05 -16.66
C ASP A 114 4.01 -11.48 -16.06
N ASP A 115 4.11 -11.62 -14.74
CA ASP A 115 4.20 -12.91 -14.04
C ASP A 115 3.37 -12.93 -12.74
N TYR A 116 2.09 -13.28 -12.85
CA TYR A 116 1.17 -13.40 -11.70
C TYR A 116 1.45 -14.61 -10.79
N THR A 117 2.47 -15.42 -11.09
CA THR A 117 2.89 -16.53 -10.23
C THR A 117 3.82 -16.07 -9.12
N LYS A 118 4.32 -14.83 -9.19
CA LYS A 118 5.36 -14.33 -8.29
C LYS A 118 5.05 -12.94 -7.77
N VAL A 119 5.57 -12.67 -6.58
CA VAL A 119 5.61 -11.33 -5.98
C VAL A 119 7.02 -11.04 -5.51
N ILE A 120 7.40 -9.76 -5.51
CA ILE A 120 8.68 -9.30 -4.98
C ILE A 120 8.43 -8.54 -3.70
N VAL A 121 9.12 -8.92 -2.64
CA VAL A 121 9.17 -8.11 -1.42
C VAL A 121 10.50 -7.38 -1.40
N TRP A 122 10.44 -6.09 -1.19
CA TRP A 122 11.56 -5.18 -1.36
C TRP A 122 11.69 -4.24 -0.17
N ASN A 123 12.90 -4.15 0.37
CA ASN A 123 13.31 -3.06 1.24
C ASN A 123 14.22 -2.12 0.41
N PRO A 124 13.71 -0.98 -0.09
CA PRO A 124 14.49 -0.03 -0.89
C PRO A 124 15.65 0.59 -0.11
N TYR A 125 15.50 0.79 1.20
CA TYR A 125 16.55 1.36 2.04
C TYR A 125 17.75 0.43 2.17
N TRP A 126 17.53 -0.90 2.23
CA TRP A 126 18.59 -1.90 2.27
C TRP A 126 19.02 -2.42 0.89
N GLY A 127 18.23 -2.13 -0.14
CA GLY A 127 18.42 -2.73 -1.47
C GLY A 127 18.25 -4.26 -1.44
N GLN A 128 17.50 -4.78 -0.45
CA GLN A 128 17.23 -6.20 -0.28
C GLN A 128 15.93 -6.57 -0.96
N THR A 129 15.95 -7.64 -1.73
CA THR A 129 14.77 -8.14 -2.44
C THR A 129 14.62 -9.63 -2.16
N ARG A 130 13.37 -10.09 -2.11
CA ARG A 130 13.03 -11.49 -2.02
C ARG A 130 11.90 -11.79 -2.99
N LEU A 131 12.15 -12.71 -3.91
CA LEU A 131 11.16 -13.22 -4.85
C LEU A 131 10.40 -14.38 -4.18
N ILE A 132 9.07 -14.34 -4.23
CA ILE A 132 8.21 -15.35 -3.60
C ILE A 132 7.27 -15.92 -4.65
N GLU A 133 7.25 -17.26 -4.75
CA GLU A 133 6.34 -17.99 -5.62
C GLU A 133 4.99 -18.21 -4.91
N CYS A 134 3.92 -17.90 -5.63
CA CYS A 134 2.54 -18.12 -5.22
C CYS A 134 2.15 -19.58 -5.45
N ARG A 135 1.30 -20.13 -4.56
CA ARG A 135 0.86 -21.55 -4.64
C ARG A 135 0.08 -21.89 -5.92
N TYR A 136 -0.62 -20.89 -6.45
CA TYR A 136 -1.37 -21.00 -7.70
C TYR A 136 -1.47 -19.63 -8.36
N SER A 137 -1.72 -19.67 -9.66
CA SER A 137 -2.12 -18.50 -10.43
C SER A 137 -3.50 -18.71 -11.04
N VAL A 138 -4.24 -17.62 -11.12
CA VAL A 138 -5.33 -17.51 -12.07
C VAL A 138 -4.74 -16.80 -13.26
N GLY A 139 -4.86 -17.39 -14.45
CA GLY A 139 -4.36 -16.77 -15.68
C GLY A 139 -4.99 -15.40 -15.91
N PRO A 140 -4.58 -14.67 -16.97
CA PRO A 140 -4.94 -13.27 -17.23
C PRO A 140 -6.43 -13.01 -17.52
N ASN A 141 -7.32 -13.95 -17.24
CA ASN A 141 -8.76 -13.75 -17.34
C ASN A 141 -9.16 -12.69 -16.30
N ARG A 142 -9.67 -11.55 -16.80
CA ARG A 142 -10.13 -10.35 -16.05
C ARG A 142 -11.06 -10.59 -14.85
N TRP A 143 -11.49 -11.82 -14.64
CA TRP A 143 -12.45 -12.19 -13.63
C TRP A 143 -11.80 -12.38 -12.26
N PHE A 144 -10.53 -12.79 -12.14
CA PHE A 144 -9.93 -13.09 -10.82
C PHE A 144 -8.73 -12.19 -10.53
N TRP A 145 -8.97 -11.07 -9.86
CA TRP A 145 -7.91 -10.22 -9.32
C TRP A 145 -7.60 -10.63 -7.89
N PHE A 146 -6.32 -10.73 -7.57
CA PHE A 146 -5.87 -10.95 -6.20
C PHE A 146 -5.71 -9.60 -5.51
N SER A 147 -6.29 -9.50 -4.33
CA SER A 147 -5.96 -8.44 -3.38
C SER A 147 -4.79 -8.89 -2.51
N TYR A 148 -3.95 -7.94 -2.13
CA TYR A 148 -2.78 -8.21 -1.29
C TYR A 148 -2.72 -7.21 -0.13
N ALA A 149 -2.08 -7.63 0.95
CA ALA A 149 -1.67 -6.74 2.02
C ALA A 149 -0.37 -7.21 2.65
N LEU A 150 0.41 -6.24 3.13
CA LEU A 150 1.65 -6.48 3.84
C LEU A 150 1.48 -6.02 5.29
N GLY A 151 1.94 -6.84 6.23
CA GLY A 151 1.87 -6.54 7.65
C GLY A 151 2.88 -7.32 8.46
N TYR A 152 2.83 -7.18 9.78
CA TYR A 152 3.70 -7.90 10.69
C TYR A 152 3.03 -8.18 12.03
N GLU A 153 3.50 -9.25 12.65
CA GLU A 153 3.30 -9.53 14.07
C GLU A 153 4.44 -8.91 14.87
N ASP A 154 4.11 -8.13 15.90
CA ASP A 154 5.10 -7.60 16.85
C ASP A 154 5.38 -8.66 17.92
N LYS A 155 6.59 -9.24 17.91
CA LYS A 155 6.99 -10.32 18.84
C LYS A 155 7.54 -9.81 20.17
N GLY A 156 7.36 -8.53 20.50
CA GLY A 156 7.79 -7.98 21.78
C GLY A 156 9.31 -7.83 21.82
N GLY A 157 9.80 -6.78 21.18
CA GLY A 157 11.20 -6.38 21.15
C GLY A 157 11.43 -5.49 19.95
N SER A 158 12.05 -4.31 20.13
CA SER A 158 12.03 -3.19 19.17
C SER A 158 12.65 -3.45 17.78
N SER A 159 13.03 -4.68 17.45
CA SER A 159 13.60 -5.10 16.17
C SER A 159 13.10 -6.46 15.65
N CYS A 160 12.18 -7.15 16.35
CA CYS A 160 11.74 -8.49 15.98
C CYS A 160 10.30 -8.47 15.44
N ARG A 161 10.15 -7.95 14.22
CA ARG A 161 8.88 -7.99 13.48
C ARG A 161 8.84 -9.24 12.60
N ALA A 162 7.80 -10.05 12.74
CA ALA A 162 7.57 -11.19 11.86
C ALA A 162 6.63 -10.75 10.74
N TYR A 163 7.22 -10.35 9.61
CA TYR A 163 6.47 -9.94 8.43
C TYR A 163 5.71 -11.12 7.84
N LYS A 164 4.52 -10.80 7.34
CA LYS A 164 3.60 -11.71 6.66
C LYS A 164 2.93 -10.91 5.55
N PHE A 165 2.48 -11.59 4.50
CA PHE A 165 1.61 -10.94 3.52
C PHE A 165 0.36 -11.77 3.29
N LEU A 166 -0.77 -11.08 3.25
CA LEU A 166 -2.07 -11.64 2.93
C LEU A 166 -2.27 -11.54 1.42
N ARG A 167 -2.84 -12.59 0.83
CA ARG A 167 -3.30 -12.64 -0.55
C ARG A 167 -4.69 -13.25 -0.56
N PHE A 168 -5.63 -12.65 -1.26
CA PHE A 168 -6.98 -13.16 -1.27
C PHE A 168 -7.76 -12.85 -2.55
N ILE A 169 -8.82 -13.63 -2.75
CA ILE A 169 -9.90 -13.37 -3.69
C ILE A 169 -11.16 -13.24 -2.87
N ASP A 170 -11.85 -12.12 -3.01
CA ASP A 170 -13.18 -11.90 -2.44
C ASP A 170 -14.11 -11.43 -3.56
N GLN A 171 -14.60 -12.39 -4.33
CA GLN A 171 -15.37 -12.09 -5.54
C GLN A 171 -16.82 -12.55 -5.45
N PHE A 172 -17.71 -11.65 -5.85
CA PHE A 172 -19.08 -11.95 -6.21
C PHE A 172 -19.14 -12.44 -7.67
N VAL A 173 -19.34 -13.75 -7.89
CA VAL A 173 -19.50 -14.34 -9.23
C VAL A 173 -20.97 -14.75 -9.41
N GLY A 174 -21.81 -13.79 -9.83
CA GLY A 174 -23.23 -14.04 -10.08
C GLY A 174 -24.09 -14.19 -8.81
N TYR A 175 -25.38 -14.49 -8.99
CA TYR A 175 -26.41 -14.40 -7.94
C TYR A 175 -26.28 -15.41 -6.79
N GLU A 176 -25.52 -16.50 -6.94
CA GLU A 176 -25.53 -17.61 -5.95
C GLU A 176 -24.14 -18.08 -5.47
N ASP A 177 -23.04 -17.81 -6.18
CA ASP A 177 -21.72 -18.38 -5.86
C ASP A 177 -20.63 -17.31 -5.58
N ASN A 178 -20.50 -16.94 -4.30
CA ASN A 178 -19.34 -16.17 -3.82
C ASN A 178 -18.10 -17.06 -3.78
N PHE A 179 -17.03 -16.66 -4.49
CA PHE A 179 -15.73 -17.32 -4.37
C PHE A 179 -14.81 -16.50 -3.47
N ILE A 180 -14.51 -17.09 -2.32
CA ILE A 180 -13.74 -16.46 -1.27
C ILE A 180 -12.57 -17.38 -0.92
N TRP A 181 -11.36 -16.84 -0.98
CA TRP A 181 -10.16 -17.56 -0.63
C TRP A 181 -9.11 -16.61 -0.09
N TYR A 182 -8.77 -16.79 1.19
CA TYR A 182 -7.73 -16.03 1.88
C TYR A 182 -6.52 -16.92 2.19
N GLU A 183 -5.33 -16.41 1.90
CA GLU A 183 -4.05 -17.06 2.15
C GLU A 183 -3.07 -16.07 2.77
N ILE A 184 -2.24 -16.56 3.68
CA ILE A 184 -1.16 -15.79 4.27
C ILE A 184 0.18 -16.48 3.99
N TYR A 185 1.19 -15.70 3.67
CA TYR A 185 2.57 -16.15 3.58
C TYR A 185 3.37 -15.61 4.76
N ASP A 186 4.02 -16.51 5.48
CA ASP A 186 4.91 -16.18 6.59
C ASP A 186 6.37 -16.18 6.12
N PHE A 187 7.05 -15.05 6.31
CA PHE A 187 8.39 -14.84 5.77
C PHE A 187 9.45 -15.62 6.53
N GLU A 188 9.27 -15.84 7.83
CA GLU A 188 10.26 -16.52 8.67
C GLU A 188 10.30 -18.02 8.36
N SER A 189 9.12 -18.63 8.27
CA SER A 189 8.94 -20.04 7.93
C SER A 189 8.98 -20.30 6.42
N SER A 190 8.90 -19.25 5.60
CA SER A 190 8.81 -19.34 4.14
C SER A 190 7.67 -20.23 3.66
N SER A 191 6.54 -20.18 4.38
CA SER A 191 5.43 -21.10 4.20
C SER A 191 4.11 -20.38 3.99
N TRP A 192 3.22 -21.03 3.24
CA TRP A 192 1.87 -20.56 2.99
C TRP A 192 0.89 -21.24 3.92
N LYS A 193 -0.17 -20.51 4.31
CA LYS A 193 -1.28 -21.02 5.12
C LYS A 193 -2.59 -20.51 4.55
N THR A 194 -3.53 -21.42 4.31
CA THR A 194 -4.93 -21.08 3.99
C THR A 194 -5.67 -20.67 5.26
N LEU A 195 -6.34 -19.51 5.23
CA LEU A 195 -7.09 -18.99 6.38
C LEU A 195 -8.53 -19.52 6.41
N ASP A 196 -9.10 -19.57 7.62
CA ASP A 196 -10.47 -20.04 7.87
C ASP A 196 -11.50 -18.91 7.75
N VAL A 197 -11.65 -18.34 6.55
CA VAL A 197 -12.61 -17.25 6.33
C VAL A 197 -13.79 -17.80 5.54
N ILE A 198 -14.77 -18.33 6.28
CA ILE A 198 -15.96 -18.94 5.72
C ILE A 198 -17.10 -17.92 5.76
N THR A 199 -17.66 -17.58 4.60
CA THR A 199 -18.86 -16.73 4.45
C THR A 199 -18.85 -15.48 5.34
N PRO A 200 -17.88 -14.57 5.17
CA PRO A 200 -17.83 -13.34 5.94
C PRO A 200 -19.12 -12.52 5.72
N HIS A 201 -19.64 -11.96 6.80
CA HIS A 201 -20.78 -11.02 6.78
C HIS A 201 -20.42 -9.67 6.17
N TRP A 202 -19.14 -9.48 5.83
CA TRP A 202 -18.55 -8.32 5.19
C TRP A 202 -17.95 -8.70 3.84
N ARG A 203 -17.68 -7.71 3.00
CA ARG A 203 -16.94 -7.82 1.74
C ARG A 203 -15.98 -6.65 1.61
N ILE A 204 -14.83 -6.90 1.01
CA ILE A 204 -13.89 -5.87 0.57
C ILE A 204 -14.10 -5.70 -0.94
N ASN A 205 -14.34 -4.46 -1.40
CA ASN A 205 -14.61 -4.22 -2.81
C ASN A 205 -13.40 -4.56 -3.70
N LEU A 206 -13.68 -4.85 -4.96
CA LEU A 206 -12.63 -5.06 -5.95
C LEU A 206 -11.80 -3.79 -6.11
N TYR A 207 -10.49 -3.95 -6.31
CA TYR A 207 -9.52 -2.85 -6.45
C TYR A 207 -9.23 -2.05 -5.18
N GLU A 208 -9.92 -2.31 -4.08
CA GLU A 208 -9.62 -1.69 -2.79
C GLU A 208 -8.20 -2.01 -2.33
N ARG A 209 -7.47 -0.95 -1.96
CA ARG A 209 -6.08 -1.05 -1.55
C ARG A 209 -6.00 -0.90 -0.04
N GLY A 210 -5.45 -1.93 0.60
CA GLY A 210 -5.28 -1.94 2.04
C GLY A 210 -4.24 -0.92 2.48
N VAL A 211 -4.56 -0.18 3.54
CA VAL A 211 -3.66 0.76 4.20
C VAL A 211 -3.08 0.12 5.45
N SER A 212 -1.74 0.10 5.56
CA SER A 212 -1.07 -0.43 6.75
C SER A 212 -0.97 0.61 7.86
N LEU A 213 -1.35 0.22 9.08
CA LEU A 213 -1.18 0.99 10.30
C LEU A 213 -0.68 0.05 11.42
N LYS A 214 0.51 0.36 11.96
CA LYS A 214 1.14 -0.39 13.07
C LYS A 214 1.20 -1.91 12.84
N GLY A 215 1.49 -2.31 11.60
CA GLY A 215 1.64 -3.73 11.22
C GLY A 215 0.34 -4.42 10.80
N ASN A 216 -0.81 -3.81 11.04
CA ASN A 216 -2.11 -4.32 10.59
C ASN A 216 -2.60 -3.59 9.35
N THR A 217 -3.53 -4.18 8.60
CA THR A 217 -4.04 -3.57 7.36
C THR A 217 -5.53 -3.30 7.44
N TYR A 218 -5.94 -2.14 6.96
CA TYR A 218 -7.31 -1.65 6.94
C TYR A 218 -7.79 -1.48 5.49
N TRP A 219 -9.02 -1.86 5.21
CA TRP A 219 -9.69 -1.63 3.92
C TRP A 219 -11.04 -0.99 4.12
N LEU A 220 -11.54 -0.32 3.08
CA LEU A 220 -12.95 -0.06 2.94
C LEU A 220 -13.68 -1.39 2.76
N ALA A 221 -14.81 -1.51 3.45
CA ALA A 221 -15.61 -2.72 3.44
C ALA A 221 -17.09 -2.36 3.59
N SER A 222 -17.93 -3.25 3.09
CA SER A 222 -19.39 -3.13 3.22
C SER A 222 -19.97 -4.43 3.77
N PRO A 223 -21.15 -4.39 4.43
CA PRO A 223 -21.90 -5.60 4.75
C PRO A 223 -22.22 -6.38 3.46
N ARG A 224 -22.01 -7.70 3.47
CA ARG A 224 -22.16 -8.52 2.25
C ARG A 224 -23.61 -8.65 1.76
N ASN A 225 -24.58 -8.54 2.65
CA ASN A 225 -26.00 -8.83 2.38
C ASN A 225 -26.88 -7.57 2.20
N THR A 226 -26.30 -6.38 2.08
CA THR A 226 -27.04 -5.15 1.82
C THR A 226 -26.99 -4.82 0.34
N TYR A 227 -28.16 -4.70 -0.29
CA TYR A 227 -28.30 -4.28 -1.70
C TYR A 227 -27.70 -2.91 -1.98
N GLU A 228 -27.57 -2.09 -0.94
CA GLU A 228 -27.10 -0.70 -1.03
C GLU A 228 -25.58 -0.58 -1.15
N GLY A 229 -24.79 -1.64 -0.91
CA GLY A 229 -23.36 -1.65 -1.26
C GLY A 229 -22.49 -0.49 -0.79
N LEU A 230 -22.94 0.31 0.18
CA LEU A 230 -22.30 1.55 0.59
C LEU A 230 -20.99 1.27 1.33
N ASP A 231 -19.91 1.92 0.92
CA ASP A 231 -18.59 1.85 1.57
C ASP A 231 -18.56 2.70 2.84
N ASN A 232 -19.35 2.29 3.83
CA ASN A 232 -19.57 3.03 5.09
C ASN A 232 -18.79 2.44 6.26
N HIS A 233 -17.97 1.41 6.01
CA HIS A 233 -17.19 0.75 7.05
C HIS A 233 -15.74 0.55 6.61
N ILE A 234 -14.90 0.35 7.62
CA ILE A 234 -13.57 -0.20 7.44
C ILE A 234 -13.47 -1.53 8.17
N ILE A 235 -12.58 -2.39 7.68
CA ILE A 235 -12.24 -3.65 8.32
C ILE A 235 -10.73 -3.78 8.50
N CYS A 236 -10.31 -4.32 9.64
CA CYS A 236 -8.91 -4.58 9.95
C CYS A 236 -8.59 -6.06 9.80
N PHE A 237 -7.48 -6.40 9.17
CA PHE A 237 -6.83 -7.70 9.32
C PHE A 237 -5.67 -7.56 10.30
N ASP A 238 -5.75 -8.31 11.40
CA ASP A 238 -4.69 -8.39 12.40
C ASP A 238 -3.71 -9.51 12.05
N PHE A 239 -2.45 -9.15 11.75
CA PHE A 239 -1.41 -10.10 11.37
C PHE A 239 -0.85 -10.91 12.54
N THR A 240 -1.13 -10.48 13.77
CA THR A 240 -0.75 -11.16 15.01
C THR A 240 -1.72 -12.32 15.27
N SER A 241 -3.02 -12.06 15.28
CA SER A 241 -4.05 -13.11 15.42
C SER A 241 -4.35 -13.86 14.12
N GLU A 242 -3.90 -13.34 12.98
CA GLU A 242 -4.20 -13.83 11.62
C GLU A 242 -5.71 -13.89 11.35
N SER A 243 -6.44 -12.88 11.82
CA SER A 243 -7.90 -12.80 11.72
C SER A 243 -8.41 -11.41 11.38
N PHE A 244 -9.59 -11.34 10.78
CA PHE A 244 -10.30 -10.08 10.59
C PHE A 244 -10.99 -9.65 11.89
N GLY A 245 -10.93 -8.35 12.18
CA GLY A 245 -11.69 -7.71 13.25
C GLY A 245 -13.15 -7.43 12.86
N PRO A 246 -13.90 -6.72 13.73
CA PRO A 246 -15.25 -6.29 13.41
C PRO A 246 -15.27 -5.21 12.32
N LEU A 247 -16.44 -5.02 11.69
CA LEU A 247 -16.70 -3.86 10.83
C LEU A 247 -16.79 -2.59 11.67
N LEU A 248 -15.99 -1.59 11.34
CA LEU A 248 -15.92 -0.31 12.05
C LEU A 248 -16.55 0.78 11.20
N ARG A 249 -17.54 1.50 11.74
CA ARG A 249 -18.26 2.55 11.01
C ARG A 249 -17.35 3.76 10.68
N LEU A 250 -17.51 4.29 9.48
CA LEU A 250 -16.99 5.60 9.07
C LEU A 250 -17.80 6.73 9.73
N PRO A 251 -17.29 7.98 9.73
CA PRO A 251 -17.99 9.12 10.35
C PRO A 251 -19.15 9.67 9.50
N PHE A 252 -19.45 9.06 8.36
CA PHE A 252 -20.48 9.44 7.41
C PHE A 252 -21.04 8.19 6.73
N ASP A 253 -22.17 8.35 6.04
CA ASP A 253 -22.71 7.35 5.14
C ASP A 253 -22.43 7.80 3.70
N ALA A 254 -21.59 7.06 2.98
CA ALA A 254 -21.37 7.25 1.56
C ALA A 254 -22.62 6.80 0.81
N GLY A 255 -23.10 7.59 -0.15
CA GLY A 255 -24.12 7.18 -1.12
C GLY A 255 -23.50 6.49 -2.33
N ASP A 256 -24.33 5.98 -3.25
CA ASP A 256 -23.89 5.24 -4.45
C ASP A 256 -22.93 6.04 -5.35
N ASP A 257 -23.09 7.37 -5.39
CA ASP A 257 -22.27 8.25 -6.23
C ASP A 257 -21.05 8.83 -5.51
N ALA A 258 -20.84 8.50 -4.22
CA ALA A 258 -19.73 9.04 -3.46
C ALA A 258 -18.47 8.18 -3.58
N THR A 259 -17.29 8.80 -3.44
CA THR A 259 -16.03 8.05 -3.40
C THR A 259 -15.34 8.21 -2.06
N VAL A 260 -14.79 7.11 -1.55
CA VAL A 260 -14.06 7.07 -0.30
C VAL A 260 -12.65 6.56 -0.58
N THR A 261 -11.63 7.22 -0.01
CA THR A 261 -10.23 6.77 -0.11
C THR A 261 -9.63 6.71 1.30
N LEU A 262 -8.90 5.64 1.60
CA LEU A 262 -8.16 5.49 2.86
C LEU A 262 -6.70 5.92 2.71
N SER A 263 -6.15 6.50 3.79
CA SER A 263 -4.73 6.79 3.92
C SER A 263 -4.24 6.63 5.36
N CYS A 264 -2.93 6.70 5.55
CA CYS A 264 -2.27 6.61 6.84
C CYS A 264 -1.47 7.89 7.10
N VAL A 265 -1.68 8.49 8.27
CA VAL A 265 -1.00 9.72 8.70
C VAL A 265 0.10 9.34 9.67
N ARG A 266 1.35 9.61 9.27
CA ARG A 266 2.57 9.41 10.08
C ARG A 266 2.71 8.01 10.70
N GLU A 267 2.13 6.97 10.10
CA GLU A 267 2.08 5.60 10.66
C GLU A 267 1.39 5.49 12.04
N GLU A 268 0.58 6.49 12.41
CA GLU A 268 -0.05 6.57 13.73
C GLU A 268 -1.58 6.60 13.69
N LYS A 269 -2.16 7.20 12.64
CA LYS A 269 -3.61 7.42 12.49
C LYS A 269 -4.07 7.01 11.11
N LEU A 270 -5.33 6.60 11.00
CA LEU A 270 -6.03 6.47 9.72
C LEU A 270 -6.58 7.83 9.30
N ALA A 271 -6.62 8.06 8.00
CA ALA A 271 -7.37 9.16 7.40
C ALA A 271 -8.30 8.63 6.32
N VAL A 272 -9.44 9.30 6.17
CA VAL A 272 -10.43 9.00 5.16
C VAL A 272 -10.73 10.28 4.41
N LEU A 273 -10.61 10.24 3.09
CA LEU A 273 -11.15 11.24 2.18
C LEU A 273 -12.51 10.75 1.72
N PHE A 274 -13.48 11.66 1.77
CA PHE A 274 -14.83 11.43 1.30
C PHE A 274 -15.20 12.50 0.30
N THR A 275 -15.49 12.11 -0.94
CA THR A 275 -15.89 13.02 -2.00
C THR A 275 -17.36 12.82 -2.31
N HIS A 276 -18.12 13.89 -2.19
CA HIS A 276 -19.52 13.97 -2.55
C HIS A 276 -19.65 14.45 -3.99
N TYR A 277 -20.35 13.65 -4.81
CA TYR A 277 -20.71 14.02 -6.17
C TYR A 277 -22.20 14.36 -6.21
N GLU A 278 -22.51 15.64 -6.41
CA GLU A 278 -23.86 16.08 -6.78
C GLU A 278 -23.86 16.44 -8.28
N LEU A 279 -24.75 15.81 -9.06
CA LEU A 279 -24.82 15.97 -10.54
C LEU A 279 -24.92 17.44 -11.00
N GLU A 280 -25.48 18.32 -10.18
CA GLU A 280 -25.68 19.75 -10.45
C GLU A 280 -25.11 20.67 -9.34
N GLY A 281 -24.38 20.10 -8.37
CA GLY A 281 -23.85 20.80 -7.20
C GLY A 281 -22.33 21.02 -7.26
N PRO A 282 -21.77 21.88 -6.38
CA PRO A 282 -20.33 22.01 -6.26
C PRO A 282 -19.69 20.70 -5.81
N LEU A 283 -18.46 20.44 -6.26
CA LEU A 283 -17.69 19.31 -5.76
C LEU A 283 -17.31 19.60 -4.31
N GLU A 284 -17.70 18.70 -3.42
CA GLU A 284 -17.39 18.78 -2.01
C GLU A 284 -16.58 17.56 -1.59
N PHE A 285 -15.52 17.79 -0.83
CA PHE A 285 -14.84 16.70 -0.15
C PHE A 285 -14.53 17.03 1.30
N GLU A 286 -14.56 15.98 2.11
CA GLU A 286 -14.23 16.01 3.52
C GLU A 286 -13.08 15.07 3.81
N ILE A 287 -12.20 15.49 4.70
CA ILE A 287 -11.11 14.66 5.20
C ILE A 287 -11.30 14.48 6.69
N TRP A 288 -11.29 13.23 7.12
CA TRP A 288 -11.44 12.82 8.51
C TRP A 288 -10.19 12.07 8.96
N ILE A 289 -9.73 12.33 10.18
CA ILE A 289 -8.58 11.65 10.78
C ILE A 289 -9.05 10.90 12.03
N SER A 290 -8.58 9.67 12.21
CA SER A 290 -8.90 8.87 13.39
C SER A 290 -8.25 9.49 14.62
N THR A 291 -9.03 9.75 15.67
CA THR A 291 -8.52 10.19 16.98
C THR A 291 -8.25 9.02 17.91
N LYS A 292 -9.04 7.94 17.77
CA LYS A 292 -8.90 6.72 18.58
C LYS A 292 -9.41 5.52 17.79
N ILE A 293 -8.66 4.42 17.84
CA ILE A 293 -9.06 3.12 17.30
C ILE A 293 -9.13 2.15 18.48
N GLU A 294 -10.34 1.67 18.76
CA GLU A 294 -10.64 0.65 19.77
C GLU A 294 -11.05 -0.66 19.06
N ALA A 295 -11.22 -1.74 19.84
CA ALA A 295 -11.53 -3.05 19.28
C ALA A 295 -12.78 -3.07 18.38
N GLU A 296 -13.81 -2.31 18.74
CA GLU A 296 -15.13 -2.34 18.05
C GLU A 296 -15.55 -0.98 17.47
N LYS A 297 -14.73 0.06 17.65
CA LYS A 297 -15.09 1.43 17.23
C LYS A 297 -13.87 2.25 16.83
N VAL A 298 -14.06 3.11 15.84
CA VAL A 298 -13.14 4.21 15.54
C VAL A 298 -13.83 5.54 15.83
N SER A 299 -13.08 6.44 16.46
CA SER A 299 -13.47 7.83 16.65
C SER A 299 -12.72 8.69 15.64
N TRP A 300 -13.41 9.66 15.05
CA TRP A 300 -12.92 10.49 13.97
C TRP A 300 -13.07 11.97 14.33
N SER A 301 -12.16 12.79 13.82
CA SER A 301 -12.27 14.25 13.82
C SER A 301 -12.18 14.76 12.39
N LYS A 302 -13.05 15.70 12.02
CA LYS A 302 -12.98 16.38 10.73
C LYS A 302 -11.71 17.22 10.70
N PHE A 303 -10.88 17.00 9.67
CA PHE A 303 -9.61 17.68 9.46
C PHE A 303 -9.78 18.83 8.47
N LEU A 304 -10.42 18.56 7.33
CA LEU A 304 -10.61 19.55 6.27
C LEU A 304 -11.97 19.32 5.60
N ARG A 305 -12.61 20.41 5.19
CA ARG A 305 -13.78 20.40 4.31
C ARG A 305 -13.57 21.45 3.24
N VAL A 306 -13.76 21.08 1.99
CA VAL A 306 -13.61 21.95 0.84
C VAL A 306 -14.86 21.84 0.01
N VAL A 307 -15.43 22.98 -0.36
CA VAL A 307 -16.63 23.10 -1.20
C VAL A 307 -16.26 24.05 -2.34
N ASP A 308 -16.25 23.57 -3.57
CA ASP A 308 -15.99 24.44 -4.71
C ASP A 308 -16.60 23.91 -6.02
N ALA A 309 -17.10 24.81 -6.85
CA ALA A 309 -17.69 24.53 -8.15
C ALA A 309 -16.67 24.54 -9.30
N GLU A 310 -15.46 25.10 -9.10
CA GLU A 310 -14.44 25.27 -10.16
C GLU A 310 -13.36 24.18 -10.15
N PHE A 311 -13.35 23.31 -9.15
CA PHE A 311 -12.28 22.33 -8.98
C PHE A 311 -12.65 20.97 -9.58
N GLU A 312 -12.11 20.66 -10.77
CA GLU A 312 -11.91 19.26 -11.20
C GLU A 312 -11.24 18.44 -10.08
N PRO A 313 -11.49 17.13 -9.96
CA PRO A 313 -11.16 16.35 -8.76
C PRO A 313 -9.72 16.59 -8.30
N LEU A 314 -9.60 17.36 -7.20
CA LEU A 314 -8.33 17.85 -6.67
C LEU A 314 -7.46 16.72 -6.12
N ILE A 315 -8.09 15.59 -5.80
CA ILE A 315 -7.47 14.47 -5.12
C ILE A 315 -7.84 13.19 -5.86
N SER A 316 -6.82 12.42 -6.27
CA SER A 316 -7.02 11.13 -6.94
C SER A 316 -7.73 10.15 -6.03
N TYR A 317 -8.59 9.33 -6.64
CA TYR A 317 -9.29 8.23 -5.98
C TYR A 317 -8.34 7.18 -5.39
N ASP A 318 -7.09 7.11 -5.88
CA ASP A 318 -6.15 6.05 -5.54
C ASP A 318 -5.34 6.31 -4.25
N CYS A 319 -5.05 7.57 -3.90
CA CYS A 319 -4.24 7.91 -2.72
C CYS A 319 -4.25 9.41 -2.39
N PHE A 320 -4.02 9.73 -1.11
CA PHE A 320 -3.76 11.09 -0.64
C PHE A 320 -2.87 11.08 0.60
N PHE A 321 -2.31 12.23 0.95
CA PHE A 321 -1.38 12.43 2.05
C PHE A 321 -1.81 13.62 2.91
N ILE A 322 -1.46 13.60 4.19
CA ILE A 322 -1.76 14.69 5.12
C ILE A 322 -0.49 15.14 5.83
N ASP A 323 -0.33 16.45 5.96
CA ASP A 323 0.52 17.08 6.96
C ASP A 323 -0.35 17.77 8.01
N GLU A 324 -0.44 17.17 9.21
CA GLU A 324 -1.29 17.68 10.30
C GLU A 324 -0.81 19.03 10.84
N GLU A 325 0.51 19.27 10.86
CA GLU A 325 1.09 20.51 11.41
C GLU A 325 0.84 21.69 10.49
N LYS A 326 0.98 21.45 9.18
CA LYS A 326 0.70 22.46 8.16
C LYS A 326 -0.77 22.53 7.77
N LYS A 327 -1.60 21.62 8.28
CA LYS A 327 -3.02 21.50 8.00
C LYS A 327 -3.33 21.44 6.50
N VAL A 328 -2.55 20.65 5.77
CA VAL A 328 -2.74 20.45 4.32
C VAL A 328 -2.95 18.99 3.98
N ALA A 329 -3.77 18.76 2.98
CA ALA A 329 -3.93 17.50 2.28
C ALA A 329 -3.32 17.60 0.89
N MET A 330 -2.77 16.49 0.40
CA MET A 330 -2.01 16.45 -0.83
C MET A 330 -2.32 15.20 -1.63
N SER A 331 -2.36 15.31 -2.96
CA SER A 331 -2.58 14.16 -3.83
C SER A 331 -2.14 14.43 -5.26
N PHE A 332 -2.07 13.37 -6.06
CA PHE A 332 -1.87 13.45 -7.50
C PHE A 332 -3.20 13.71 -8.21
N GLU A 333 -3.15 14.36 -9.37
CA GLU A 333 -4.30 14.53 -10.24
C GLU A 333 -4.66 13.19 -10.92
N ASP A 334 -5.96 12.91 -11.03
CA ASP A 334 -6.48 11.58 -11.32
C ASP A 334 -6.31 11.14 -12.79
N ALA A 335 -6.69 11.99 -13.75
CA ALA A 335 -6.65 11.64 -15.18
C ALA A 335 -5.23 11.67 -15.76
N TYR A 336 -4.40 12.59 -15.29
CA TYR A 336 -3.03 12.79 -15.74
C TYR A 336 -2.15 13.25 -14.56
N PRO A 337 -1.28 12.38 -14.03
CA PRO A 337 -0.45 12.67 -12.86
C PRO A 337 0.75 13.55 -13.24
N THR A 338 0.52 14.59 -14.05
CA THR A 338 1.51 15.65 -14.30
C THR A 338 1.50 16.67 -13.17
N LYS A 339 0.44 16.68 -12.36
CA LYS A 339 0.24 17.64 -11.27
C LYS A 339 0.08 16.96 -9.93
N PHE A 340 0.56 17.66 -8.91
CA PHE A 340 0.37 17.34 -7.51
C PHE A 340 -0.31 18.52 -6.84
N ASN A 341 -1.48 18.25 -6.29
CA ASN A 341 -2.35 19.24 -5.69
C ASN A 341 -2.14 19.26 -4.17
N ILE A 342 -2.17 20.46 -3.61
CA ILE A 342 -2.07 20.71 -2.18
C ILE A 342 -3.24 21.61 -1.81
N VAL A 343 -4.05 21.14 -0.87
CA VAL A 343 -5.25 21.83 -0.40
C VAL A 343 -5.17 22.01 1.11
N GLY A 344 -5.60 23.16 1.62
CA GLY A 344 -5.60 23.46 3.05
C GLY A 344 -6.79 24.29 3.48
N GLU A 345 -6.79 24.71 4.74
CA GLU A 345 -7.83 25.58 5.31
C GLU A 345 -7.92 26.93 4.57
N ALA A 346 -9.07 27.60 4.71
CA ALA A 346 -9.34 28.94 4.17
C ALA A 346 -9.12 29.08 2.65
N GLY A 347 -9.35 28.01 1.88
CA GLY A 347 -9.20 28.01 0.43
C GLY A 347 -7.76 27.96 -0.06
N TYR A 348 -6.80 27.60 0.81
CA TYR A 348 -5.42 27.41 0.38
C TYR A 348 -5.34 26.31 -0.67
N PHE A 349 -4.90 26.66 -1.87
CA PHE A 349 -4.73 25.74 -2.98
C PHE A 349 -3.44 26.03 -3.73
N LYS A 350 -2.63 24.99 -3.93
CA LYS A 350 -1.47 25.04 -4.83
C LYS A 350 -1.45 23.81 -5.72
N LYS A 351 -1.14 24.04 -6.99
CA LYS A 351 -0.94 23.02 -8.01
C LYS A 351 0.53 23.04 -8.43
N LEU A 352 1.21 21.91 -8.25
CA LEU A 352 2.62 21.75 -8.57
C LEU A 352 2.77 20.89 -9.81
N GLU A 353 3.49 21.38 -10.80
CA GLU A 353 3.88 20.58 -11.96
C GLU A 353 5.02 19.63 -11.58
N LEU A 354 4.83 18.34 -11.85
CA LEU A 354 5.90 17.34 -11.79
C LEU A 354 6.83 17.62 -12.97
N GLY A 355 7.93 18.34 -12.70
CA GLY A 355 8.78 18.91 -13.74
C GLY A 355 9.25 17.94 -14.83
N GLU A 356 9.55 18.50 -16.01
CA GLU A 356 9.97 17.85 -17.28
C GLU A 356 11.09 16.78 -17.19
N ARG A 357 11.74 16.62 -16.03
CA ARG A 357 12.77 15.61 -15.77
C ARG A 357 12.24 14.18 -15.79
N LEU A 358 10.93 14.00 -15.60
CA LEU A 358 10.23 12.76 -15.90
C LEU A 358 9.74 12.92 -17.35
N GLY A 359 10.50 12.39 -18.32
CA GLY A 359 10.29 12.68 -19.75
C GLY A 359 8.83 12.60 -20.20
N ARG A 360 8.51 13.32 -21.31
CA ARG A 360 7.22 13.69 -21.99
C ARG A 360 6.11 12.63 -22.17
N ASP A 361 6.11 11.64 -21.33
CA ASP A 361 5.60 10.32 -21.57
C ASP A 361 4.96 9.80 -20.27
N ILE A 362 4.59 10.65 -19.30
CA ILE A 362 3.89 10.20 -18.09
C ILE A 362 2.42 9.92 -18.42
N LYS A 363 2.18 8.89 -19.22
CA LYS A 363 0.86 8.27 -19.33
C LYS A 363 0.83 7.18 -18.27
N TRP A 364 -0.04 7.35 -17.26
CA TRP A 364 -0.43 6.37 -16.24
C TRP A 364 0.49 6.26 -15.00
N MET A 365 0.26 7.12 -14.00
CA MET A 365 0.52 6.78 -12.59
C MET A 365 -0.57 5.81 -12.16
N GLN A 366 -0.19 4.78 -11.41
CA GLN A 366 -1.11 3.73 -10.99
C GLN A 366 -1.25 3.66 -9.47
N HIS A 367 -0.32 4.29 -8.72
CA HIS A 367 -0.39 4.34 -7.26
C HIS A 367 0.66 5.26 -6.67
N ALA A 368 0.41 5.76 -5.46
CA ALA A 368 1.46 6.27 -4.59
C ALA A 368 1.18 5.91 -3.12
N CYS A 369 2.24 5.79 -2.32
CA CYS A 369 2.15 5.57 -0.89
C CYS A 369 3.25 6.33 -0.14
N SER A 370 2.94 6.74 1.10
CA SER A 370 3.93 7.36 1.98
C SER A 370 4.98 6.31 2.31
N TYR A 371 6.24 6.69 2.26
CA TYR A 371 7.36 5.79 2.47
C TYR A 371 8.20 6.24 3.66
N VAL A 372 8.33 5.36 4.64
CA VAL A 372 9.26 5.51 5.76
C VAL A 372 10.41 4.52 5.57
N ARG A 373 11.62 4.89 5.99
CA ARG A 373 12.78 3.97 5.88
C ARG A 373 12.69 2.88 6.94
N SER A 374 12.75 1.63 6.52
CA SER A 374 12.74 0.47 7.44
C SER A 374 14.12 -0.05 7.78
N LEU A 375 14.33 -0.43 9.05
CA LEU A 375 15.44 -1.30 9.48
C LEU A 375 15.06 -2.79 9.46
N ALA A 376 13.98 -3.16 8.79
CA ALA A 376 13.57 -4.55 8.69
C ALA A 376 14.48 -5.36 7.78
N ASP A 377 14.93 -6.50 8.29
CA ASP A 377 15.67 -7.49 7.51
C ASP A 377 14.72 -8.42 6.77
N ILE A 378 14.86 -8.48 5.45
CA ILE A 378 14.17 -9.48 4.65
C ILE A 378 14.98 -10.77 4.74
N LYS A 379 14.66 -11.60 5.74
CA LYS A 379 15.23 -12.94 5.88
C LYS A 379 15.14 -13.68 4.55
N GLN A 380 16.28 -14.12 4.04
CA GLN A 380 16.33 -14.97 2.85
C GLN A 380 15.90 -16.39 3.25
N PRO A 381 15.26 -17.15 2.35
CA PRO A 381 14.91 -18.54 2.63
C PRO A 381 16.17 -19.31 3.02
N ALA A 382 16.08 -20.11 4.09
CA ALA A 382 17.18 -20.98 4.48
C ALA A 382 17.54 -21.93 3.31
N ALA A 383 18.83 -22.17 3.08
CA ALA A 383 19.28 -23.20 2.14
C ALA A 383 18.55 -24.52 2.45
N ALA A 384 18.20 -25.27 1.41
CA ALA A 384 17.18 -26.33 1.34
C ALA A 384 17.32 -27.56 2.28
N GLY A 385 17.77 -27.39 3.53
CA GLY A 385 17.92 -28.42 4.56
C GLY A 385 17.10 -28.17 5.83
N GLY A 386 16.30 -27.11 5.92
CA GLY A 386 15.40 -26.87 7.05
C GLY A 386 14.15 -27.77 6.97
N LYS A 387 13.83 -28.48 8.06
CA LYS A 387 12.58 -29.26 8.18
C LYS A 387 11.38 -28.36 7.84
N ARG A 388 10.71 -28.61 6.71
CA ARG A 388 9.41 -27.98 6.40
C ARG A 388 8.50 -28.24 7.59
N LYS A 389 7.95 -27.17 8.18
CA LYS A 389 6.92 -27.28 9.22
C LYS A 389 5.80 -28.15 8.64
N GLN A 390 5.42 -29.21 9.34
CA GLN A 390 4.40 -30.14 8.86
C GLN A 390 3.09 -29.37 8.71
N GLN A 391 2.60 -29.28 7.48
CA GLN A 391 1.35 -28.61 7.15
C GLN A 391 0.21 -29.40 7.81
N SER A 392 -0.68 -28.73 8.54
CA SER A 392 -1.80 -29.43 9.21
C SER A 392 -2.72 -30.05 8.16
N GLU A 393 -3.23 -31.25 8.42
CA GLU A 393 -4.16 -31.95 7.51
C GLU A 393 -5.39 -31.10 7.16
N LEU A 394 -5.91 -30.34 8.14
CA LEU A 394 -7.04 -29.43 7.95
C LEU A 394 -6.75 -28.30 6.95
N GLU A 395 -5.57 -27.68 7.03
CA GLU A 395 -5.19 -26.62 6.10
C GLU A 395 -5.00 -27.17 4.68
N LYS A 396 -4.41 -28.37 4.54
CA LYS A 396 -4.28 -29.05 3.25
C LYS A 396 -5.64 -29.36 2.63
N GLN A 397 -6.56 -29.90 3.43
CA GLN A 397 -7.93 -30.19 2.98
C GLN A 397 -8.64 -28.92 2.47
N ARG A 398 -8.50 -27.79 3.17
CA ARG A 398 -9.07 -26.50 2.74
C ARG A 398 -8.47 -26.00 1.44
N TYR A 399 -7.15 -26.09 1.31
CA TYR A 399 -6.44 -25.74 0.07
C TYR A 399 -6.97 -26.56 -1.12
N ASP A 400 -7.07 -27.88 -0.95
CA ASP A 400 -7.55 -28.80 -1.99
C ASP A 400 -9.02 -28.51 -2.37
N GLN A 401 -9.87 -28.21 -1.38
CA GLN A 401 -11.26 -27.79 -1.61
C GLN A 401 -11.35 -26.49 -2.42
N ASN A 402 -10.57 -25.46 -2.04
CA ASN A 402 -10.57 -24.18 -2.75
C ASN A 402 -10.01 -24.31 -4.18
N MET A 403 -9.00 -25.16 -4.39
CA MET A 403 -8.50 -25.48 -5.72
C MET A 403 -9.55 -26.17 -6.59
N ALA A 404 -10.32 -27.11 -6.04
CA ALA A 404 -11.41 -27.75 -6.76
C ALA A 404 -12.52 -26.75 -7.15
N ARG A 405 -12.93 -25.88 -6.23
CA ARG A 405 -13.90 -24.79 -6.49
C ARG A 405 -13.38 -23.82 -7.56
N LEU A 406 -12.13 -23.41 -7.49
CA LEU A 406 -11.50 -22.55 -8.49
C LEU A 406 -11.47 -23.22 -9.88
N ALA A 407 -11.19 -24.53 -9.95
CA ALA A 407 -11.21 -25.27 -11.20
C ALA A 407 -12.63 -25.35 -11.80
N ALA A 408 -13.66 -25.51 -10.97
CA ALA A 408 -15.06 -25.48 -11.40
C ALA A 408 -15.45 -24.11 -11.96
N LEU A 409 -15.10 -23.02 -11.26
CA LEU A 409 -15.36 -21.65 -11.72
C LEU A 409 -14.65 -21.32 -13.03
N LYS A 410 -13.40 -21.77 -13.20
CA LYS A 410 -12.67 -21.62 -14.47
C LYS A 410 -13.37 -22.35 -15.63
N LYS A 411 -14.00 -23.51 -15.39
CA LYS A 411 -14.78 -24.23 -16.40
C LYS A 411 -16.07 -23.47 -16.75
N LEU A 412 -16.80 -22.96 -15.76
CA LEU A 412 -17.99 -22.14 -15.97
C LEU A 412 -17.65 -20.88 -16.79
N SER A 413 -16.63 -20.12 -16.39
CA SER A 413 -16.20 -18.91 -17.10
C SER A 413 -15.90 -19.17 -18.59
N ARG A 414 -15.24 -20.30 -18.92
CA ARG A 414 -14.97 -20.69 -20.31
C ARG A 414 -16.26 -21.02 -21.08
N ALA A 415 -17.23 -21.67 -20.45
CA ALA A 415 -18.53 -21.97 -21.07
C ALA A 415 -19.30 -20.69 -21.38
N TRP A 416 -19.33 -19.72 -20.45
CA TRP A 416 -19.95 -18.40 -20.65
C TRP A 416 -19.32 -17.60 -21.79
N GLN A 417 -17.99 -17.66 -21.93
CA GLN A 417 -17.29 -17.02 -23.07
C GLN A 417 -17.64 -17.67 -24.41
N PHE A 418 -17.86 -18.98 -24.43
CA PHE A 418 -18.23 -19.71 -25.65
C PHE A 418 -19.67 -19.40 -26.09
N GLU A 419 -20.60 -19.18 -25.16
CA GLU A 419 -21.99 -18.82 -25.47
C GLU A 419 -22.13 -17.38 -26.00
N ARG A 420 -21.38 -16.41 -25.46
CA ARG A 420 -21.37 -15.02 -25.97
C ARG A 420 -20.58 -14.84 -27.27
N GLY A 421 -19.75 -15.81 -27.65
CA GLY A 421 -18.98 -15.81 -28.88
C GLY A 421 -19.72 -16.37 -30.10
N ARG A 422 -20.95 -16.86 -29.94
CA ARG A 422 -21.78 -17.25 -31.09
C ARG A 422 -22.38 -15.99 -31.72
N PRO A 423 -22.23 -15.76 -33.03
CA PRO A 423 -23.02 -14.74 -33.70
C PRO A 423 -24.49 -15.10 -33.49
N THR A 424 -25.28 -14.14 -32.99
CA THR A 424 -26.74 -14.22 -33.06
C THR A 424 -27.09 -14.37 -34.53
N GLY A 425 -27.47 -15.59 -34.93
CA GLY A 425 -27.89 -15.86 -36.30
C GLY A 425 -29.14 -15.03 -36.58
N GLU A 426 -29.02 -14.14 -37.57
CA GLU A 426 -30.15 -13.76 -38.43
C GLU A 426 -30.54 -14.93 -39.32
#